data_AF-A0A7K2Q503-F1
#
_entry.id   AF-A0A7K2Q503-F1
#
_cell.length_a   1.000
_cell.length_b   1.000
_cell.length_c   1.000
_cell.angle_alpha   90.00
_cell.angle_beta   90.00
_cell.angle_gamma   90.00
#
_symmetry.space_group_name_H-M   'P 1'
#
loop_
_entity.id
_entity.type
_entity.pdbx_description
1 polymer ?
#
loop_
_entity_poly.entity_id
_entity_poly.type
_entity_poly.pdbx_seq_one_letter_code
_entity_poly.pdbx_strand_id
1 'polypeptide(L)'
;WGNTLQPLQFAQVSLMVPSFTGETETDVVVPCSYDMDIASGRYLSALEEGEAPLLMLFSGTAFTGAGGFQVEPVPWDREAPFRMPAEVWREMVEQHFPGCGWLRLPRETMAELLAYRSRHALASWEATVRALLDAASASEPPPPDPAWAGAVLPRAAERSAP
;
A
#
# COMPACT_ATOMS: atom_id res chain seq x y z
N TRP A 1 -19.90 0.07 -11.06
CA TRP A 1 -18.81 0.38 -10.11
C TRP A 1 -17.79 1.36 -10.68
N GLY A 2 -17.32 1.22 -11.94
CA GLY A 2 -16.35 2.15 -12.54
C GLY A 2 -16.78 3.64 -12.62
N ASN A 3 -18.08 3.93 -12.71
CA ASN A 3 -18.58 5.31 -12.82
C ASN A 3 -19.00 5.95 -11.47
N THR A 4 -18.90 5.22 -10.36
CA THR A 4 -19.39 5.66 -9.03
C THR A 4 -18.29 6.08 -8.08
N LEU A 5 -17.03 5.81 -8.40
CA LEU A 5 -15.88 6.30 -7.65
C LEU A 5 -15.44 7.63 -8.26
N GLN A 6 -15.15 8.63 -7.42
CA GLN A 6 -14.43 9.80 -7.91
C GLN A 6 -13.07 9.32 -8.46
N PRO A 7 -12.65 9.77 -9.66
CA PRO A 7 -11.37 9.37 -10.22
C PRO A 7 -10.24 9.70 -9.24
N LEU A 8 -9.47 8.68 -8.86
CA LEU A 8 -8.30 8.83 -8.02
C LEU A 8 -7.09 8.92 -8.93
N GLN A 9 -6.31 10.00 -8.81
CA GLN A 9 -5.06 10.10 -9.54
C GLN A 9 -4.12 8.98 -9.06
N PHE A 10 -3.70 8.13 -10.00
CA PHE A 10 -2.70 7.11 -9.73
C PHE A 10 -1.29 7.67 -9.95
N ALA A 11 -1.00 8.14 -11.15
CA ALA A 11 0.29 8.72 -11.50
C ALA A 11 0.16 9.75 -12.61
N GLN A 12 1.10 10.69 -12.69
CA GLN A 12 1.28 11.58 -13.83
C GLN A 12 2.70 11.40 -14.36
N VAL A 13 2.82 11.01 -15.63
CA VAL A 13 4.10 10.69 -16.26
C VAL A 13 4.28 11.56 -17.51
N SER A 14 5.43 12.21 -17.61
CA SER A 14 5.83 12.94 -18.82
C SER A 14 6.84 12.10 -19.58
N LEU A 15 6.58 11.84 -20.86
CA LEU A 15 7.43 11.02 -21.72
C LEU A 15 7.60 11.69 -23.08
N MET A 16 8.80 11.57 -23.66
CA MET A 16 9.07 11.92 -25.05
C MET A 16 9.14 10.63 -25.87
N VAL A 17 8.20 10.47 -26.81
CA VAL A 17 8.18 9.31 -27.71
C VAL A 17 9.08 9.61 -28.93
N PRO A 18 10.01 8.73 -29.30
CA PRO A 18 10.82 8.89 -30.51
C PRO A 18 9.95 9.00 -31.76
N SER A 19 10.50 9.53 -32.86
CA SER A 19 9.80 9.60 -34.14
C SER A 19 9.46 8.19 -34.65
N PHE A 20 8.24 7.99 -35.13
CA PHE A 20 7.81 6.74 -35.76
C PHE A 20 6.83 7.01 -36.90
N THR A 21 6.45 5.96 -37.63
CA THR A 21 5.38 6.00 -38.64
C THR A 21 4.45 4.83 -38.39
N GLY A 22 3.14 5.08 -38.33
CA GLY A 22 2.16 4.06 -37.98
C GLY A 22 2.03 3.90 -36.47
N GLU A 23 2.74 2.93 -35.89
CA GLU A 23 2.64 2.53 -34.48
C GLU A 23 4.02 2.37 -33.86
N THR A 24 4.12 2.58 -32.55
CA THR A 24 5.32 2.33 -31.76
C THR A 24 4.92 1.87 -30.36
N GLU A 25 5.79 1.08 -29.73
CA GLU A 25 5.73 0.77 -28.31
C GLU A 25 6.77 1.60 -27.57
N THR A 26 6.45 2.00 -26.34
CA THR A 26 7.35 2.78 -25.49
C THR A 26 7.09 2.47 -24.03
N ASP A 27 8.16 2.38 -23.25
CA ASP A 27 8.05 2.12 -21.82
C ASP A 27 7.66 3.40 -21.07
N VAL A 28 6.60 3.30 -20.28
CA VAL A 28 6.14 4.37 -19.39
C VAL A 28 6.57 4.01 -17.97
N VAL A 29 7.56 4.74 -17.43
CA VAL A 29 7.96 4.56 -16.03
C VAL A 29 6.93 5.21 -15.13
N VAL A 30 6.05 4.39 -14.55
CA VAL A 30 5.03 4.85 -13.62
C VAL A 30 5.62 4.93 -12.22
N PRO A 31 5.75 6.13 -11.62
CA PRO A 31 6.22 6.25 -10.25
C PRO A 31 5.19 5.64 -9.31
N CYS A 32 5.58 4.54 -8.66
CA CYS A 32 4.73 3.86 -7.70
C CYS A 32 5.17 4.26 -6.30
N SER A 33 4.27 4.93 -5.58
CA SER A 33 4.50 5.28 -4.19
C SER A 33 3.94 4.19 -3.29
N TYR A 34 4.73 3.72 -2.33
CA TYR A 34 4.26 2.89 -1.22
C TYR A 34 3.71 3.76 -0.08
N ASP A 35 3.07 4.87 -0.43
CA ASP A 35 2.32 5.67 0.52
C ASP A 35 0.90 5.10 0.64
N MET A 36 0.69 4.33 1.69
CA MET A 36 -0.61 3.76 2.02
C MET A 36 -1.62 4.80 2.53
N ASP A 37 -1.27 6.09 2.59
CA ASP A 37 -2.20 7.17 2.93
C ASP A 37 -2.84 7.85 1.71
N ILE A 38 -2.30 7.66 0.50
CA ILE A 38 -2.97 8.15 -0.72
C ILE A 38 -4.10 7.20 -1.11
N ALA A 39 -5.21 7.76 -1.58
CA ALA A 39 -6.43 7.01 -1.84
C ALA A 39 -6.24 5.88 -2.86
N SER A 40 -5.43 6.09 -3.90
CA SER A 40 -5.09 5.08 -4.90
C SER A 40 -4.30 3.92 -4.29
N GLY A 41 -3.31 4.20 -3.44
CA GLY A 41 -2.55 3.18 -2.70
C GLY A 41 -3.45 2.33 -1.80
N ARG A 42 -4.34 2.97 -1.03
CA ARG A 42 -5.33 2.25 -0.19
C ARG A 42 -6.26 1.37 -1.01
N TYR A 43 -6.81 1.91 -2.09
CA TYR A 43 -7.70 1.16 -2.96
C TYR A 43 -7.00 -0.08 -3.52
N LEU A 44 -5.81 0.09 -4.10
CA LEU A 44 -5.04 -1.01 -4.68
C LEU A 44 -4.62 -2.04 -3.64
N SER A 45 -4.26 -1.61 -2.43
CA SER A 45 -3.92 -2.53 -1.33
C SER A 45 -5.09 -3.34 -0.78
N ALA A 46 -6.32 -2.84 -0.94
CA ALA A 46 -7.54 -3.51 -0.50
C ALA A 46 -8.06 -4.53 -1.52
N LEU A 47 -7.50 -4.54 -2.73
CA LEU A 47 -7.82 -5.53 -3.75
C LEU A 47 -7.01 -6.80 -3.49
N GLU A 48 -7.65 -7.83 -2.95
CA GLU A 48 -7.04 -9.16 -2.80
C GLU A 48 -6.98 -9.91 -4.13
N GLU A 49 -8.03 -9.77 -4.95
CA GLU A 49 -8.20 -10.43 -6.24
C GLU A 49 -8.89 -9.49 -7.25
N GLY A 50 -8.84 -9.86 -8.53
CA GLY A 50 -9.53 -9.14 -9.61
C GLY A 50 -8.69 -8.04 -10.24
N GLU A 51 -9.37 -6.99 -10.70
CA GLU A 51 -8.78 -5.98 -11.59
C GLU A 51 -9.04 -4.56 -11.07
N ALA A 52 -7.98 -3.74 -11.03
CA ALA A 52 -8.08 -2.31 -10.82
C ALA A 52 -8.36 -1.60 -12.16
N PRO A 53 -9.49 -0.87 -12.31
CA PRO A 53 -9.75 -0.11 -13.52
C PRO A 53 -8.87 1.15 -13.56
N LEU A 54 -7.97 1.21 -14.53
CA LEU A 54 -7.18 2.39 -14.86
C LEU A 54 -7.75 3.06 -16.12
N LEU A 55 -7.69 4.39 -16.14
CA LEU A 55 -7.99 5.19 -17.33
C LEU A 55 -6.76 6.02 -17.65
N MET A 56 -6.14 5.74 -18.80
CA MET A 56 -5.02 6.52 -19.30
C MET A 56 -5.57 7.74 -20.03
N LEU A 57 -5.21 8.92 -19.53
CA LEU A 57 -5.56 10.20 -20.15
C LEU A 57 -4.31 10.75 -20.83
N PHE A 58 -4.43 11.10 -22.10
CA PHE A 58 -3.32 11.62 -22.88
C PHE A 58 -3.42 13.14 -23.01
N SER A 59 -2.31 13.82 -22.79
CA SER A 59 -2.17 15.25 -23.05
C SER A 59 -0.74 15.52 -23.48
N GLY A 60 -0.59 16.34 -24.51
CA GLY A 60 0.72 16.64 -25.07
C GLY A 60 0.63 17.19 -26.48
N THR A 61 1.74 17.10 -27.20
CA THR A 61 1.91 17.69 -28.52
C THR A 61 2.61 16.69 -29.43
N ALA A 62 2.07 16.50 -30.64
CA ALA A 62 2.67 15.71 -31.70
C ALA A 62 3.36 16.63 -32.71
N PHE A 63 4.55 16.20 -33.16
CA PHE A 63 5.28 16.84 -34.25
C PHE A 63 5.19 15.94 -35.49
N THR A 64 4.61 16.44 -36.58
CA THR A 64 4.37 15.66 -37.80
C THR A 64 5.02 16.30 -39.02
N GLY A 65 5.45 15.49 -39.99
CA GLY A 65 5.97 15.95 -41.28
C GLY A 65 7.37 15.44 -41.65
N ALA A 66 7.60 15.22 -42.95
CA ALA A 66 8.82 14.59 -43.49
C ALA A 66 9.95 15.58 -43.85
N GLY A 67 9.69 16.90 -43.83
CA GLY A 67 10.64 17.95 -44.25
C GLY A 67 10.40 19.31 -43.63
N GLY A 68 9.62 19.35 -42.54
CA GLY A 68 9.17 20.51 -41.79
C GLY A 68 8.14 20.02 -40.76
N PHE A 69 8.07 20.65 -39.58
CA PHE A 69 7.20 20.19 -38.50
C PHE A 69 5.90 20.98 -38.46
N GLN A 70 4.78 20.26 -38.49
CA GLN A 70 3.51 20.74 -37.95
C GLN A 70 3.41 20.33 -36.49
N VAL A 71 2.85 21.22 -35.68
CA VAL A 71 2.72 21.04 -34.24
C VAL A 71 1.24 20.93 -33.94
N GLU A 72 0.80 19.76 -33.47
CA GLU A 72 -0.61 19.48 -33.20
C GLU A 72 -0.79 19.04 -31.74
N PRO A 73 -1.75 19.61 -30.99
CA PRO A 73 -2.07 19.11 -29.66
C PRO A 73 -2.71 17.72 -29.77
N VAL A 74 -2.39 16.84 -28.83
CA VAL A 74 -3.09 15.56 -28.69
C VAL A 74 -4.55 15.84 -28.36
N PRO A 75 -5.52 15.28 -29.12
CA PRO A 75 -6.94 15.49 -28.84
C PRO A 75 -7.31 15.00 -27.43
N TRP A 76 -8.13 15.79 -26.73
CA TRP A 76 -8.55 15.51 -25.37
C TRP A 76 -9.43 14.25 -25.22
N ASP A 77 -10.03 13.79 -26.32
CA ASP A 77 -10.86 12.59 -26.38
C ASP A 77 -10.03 11.30 -26.53
N ARG A 78 -8.69 11.41 -26.60
CA ARG A 78 -7.81 10.25 -26.56
C ARG A 78 -7.66 9.81 -25.12
N GLU A 79 -8.33 8.70 -24.81
CA GLU A 79 -8.19 7.97 -23.56
C GLU A 79 -8.17 6.46 -23.83
N ALA A 80 -7.53 5.72 -22.93
CA ALA A 80 -7.46 4.26 -23.02
C ALA A 80 -7.82 3.62 -21.66
N PRO A 81 -8.92 2.85 -21.57
CA PRO A 81 -9.20 2.06 -20.38
C PRO A 81 -8.26 0.86 -20.33
N PHE A 82 -7.74 0.56 -19.15
CA PHE A 82 -6.93 -0.61 -18.88
C PHE A 82 -7.39 -1.27 -17.58
N ARG A 83 -7.52 -2.59 -17.58
CA ARG A 83 -7.82 -3.36 -16.37
C ARG A 83 -6.51 -3.97 -15.93
N MET A 84 -5.95 -3.41 -14.84
CA MET A 84 -4.70 -3.88 -14.28
C MET A 84 -5.00 -4.98 -13.27
N PRO A 85 -4.42 -6.19 -13.45
CA PRO A 85 -4.61 -7.25 -12.48
C PRO A 85 -4.08 -6.85 -11.11
N ALA A 86 -4.82 -7.16 -10.05
CA ALA A 86 -4.41 -6.85 -8.67
C ALA A 86 -3.04 -7.49 -8.33
N GLU A 87 -2.72 -8.63 -8.96
CA GLU A 87 -1.41 -9.28 -8.85
C GLU A 87 -0.26 -8.40 -9.32
N VAL A 88 -0.42 -7.60 -10.39
CA VAL A 88 0.64 -6.73 -10.91
C VAL A 88 1.03 -5.69 -9.86
N TRP A 89 0.04 -5.11 -9.18
CA TRP A 89 0.29 -4.19 -8.07
C TRP A 89 0.99 -4.89 -6.90
N ARG A 90 0.49 -6.05 -6.49
CA ARG A 90 1.04 -6.82 -5.36
C ARG A 90 2.49 -7.24 -5.61
N GLU A 91 2.78 -7.74 -6.82
CA GLU A 91 4.13 -8.12 -7.22
C GLU A 91 5.07 -6.92 -7.24
N MET A 92 4.62 -5.79 -7.77
CA MET A 92 5.41 -4.56 -7.77
C MET A 92 5.70 -4.07 -6.35
N VAL A 93 4.72 -4.09 -5.45
CA VAL A 93 4.91 -3.76 -4.03
C VAL A 93 5.92 -4.71 -3.38
N GLU A 94 5.76 -6.02 -3.54
CA GLU A 94 6.67 -7.01 -2.93
C GLU A 94 8.09 -6.90 -3.49
N GLN A 95 8.25 -6.60 -4.79
CA GLN A 95 9.56 -6.40 -5.40
C GLN A 95 10.31 -5.18 -4.83
N HIS A 96 9.59 -4.09 -4.52
CA HIS A 96 10.19 -2.84 -4.07
C HIS A 96 10.21 -2.68 -2.53
N PHE A 97 9.28 -3.34 -1.82
CA PHE A 97 9.07 -3.23 -0.37
C PHE A 97 8.78 -4.61 0.27
N PRO A 98 9.66 -5.61 0.11
CA PRO A 98 9.38 -6.98 0.50
C PRO A 98 9.11 -7.11 2.00
N GLY A 99 7.95 -7.67 2.37
CA GLY A 99 7.56 -7.91 3.76
C GLY A 99 7.52 -6.66 4.66
N CYS A 100 7.51 -5.47 4.08
CA CYS A 100 7.57 -4.20 4.81
C CYS A 100 6.21 -3.50 4.77
N GLY A 101 5.89 -2.74 5.83
CA GLY A 101 4.72 -1.87 5.90
C GLY A 101 5.13 -0.39 5.94
N TRP A 102 4.19 0.50 5.64
CA TRP A 102 4.36 1.96 5.74
C TRP A 102 3.67 2.50 6.99
N LEU A 103 4.36 3.39 7.73
CA LEU A 103 3.79 4.11 8.86
C LEU A 103 4.14 5.60 8.75
N ARG A 104 3.13 6.42 8.45
CA ARG A 104 3.29 7.88 8.45
C ARG A 104 3.01 8.43 9.86
N LEU A 105 3.93 9.25 10.36
CA LEU A 105 3.78 9.93 11.66
C LEU A 105 3.84 11.45 11.47
N PRO A 106 3.11 12.24 12.27
CA PRO A 106 3.34 13.68 12.37
C PRO A 106 4.79 13.98 12.75
N ARG A 107 5.30 15.14 12.30
CA ARG A 107 6.69 15.55 12.52
C ARG A 107 7.10 15.51 13.99
N GLU A 108 6.24 16.01 14.87
CA GLU A 108 6.51 16.04 16.32
C GLU A 108 6.59 14.62 16.91
N THR A 109 5.65 13.74 16.56
CA THR A 109 5.68 12.33 16.98
C THR A 109 6.93 11.61 16.46
N MET A 110 7.35 11.90 15.23
CA MET A 110 8.60 11.35 14.69
C MET A 110 9.82 11.87 15.45
N ALA A 111 9.84 13.13 15.88
CA ALA A 111 10.92 13.69 16.69
C ALA A 111 11.00 13.04 18.08
N GLU A 112 9.85 12.78 18.71
CA GLU A 112 9.78 12.03 19.97
C GLU A 112 10.29 10.60 19.81
N LEU A 113 9.91 9.93 18.72
CA LEU A 113 10.36 8.56 18.42
C LEU A 113 11.88 8.50 18.16
N LEU A 114 12.43 9.48 17.44
CA LEU A 114 13.88 9.64 17.26
C LEU A 114 14.60 9.88 18.60
N ALA A 115 14.04 10.74 19.46
CA ALA A 115 14.60 11.03 20.77
C ALA A 115 14.58 9.78 21.67
N TYR A 116 13.50 8.99 21.62
CA TYR A 116 13.42 7.69 22.30
C TYR A 116 14.51 6.74 21.81
N ARG A 117 14.61 6.52 20.49
CA ARG A 117 15.65 5.66 19.89
C ARG A 117 17.06 6.06 20.34
N SER A 118 17.35 7.36 20.39
CA SER A 118 18.63 7.92 20.84
C SER A 118 18.90 7.62 22.32
N ARG A 119 17.94 7.92 23.21
CA ARG A 119 18.07 7.68 24.66
C ARG A 119 18.29 6.20 25.00
N HIS A 120 17.69 5.30 24.23
CA HIS A 120 17.79 3.86 24.43
C HIS A 120 18.90 3.20 23.59
N ALA A 121 19.70 3.98 22.85
CA ALA A 121 20.80 3.51 22.01
C ALA A 121 20.41 2.36 21.04
N LEU A 122 19.20 2.43 20.47
CA LEU A 122 18.66 1.34 19.65
C LEU A 122 19.18 1.39 18.21
N ALA A 123 19.72 0.26 17.75
CA ALA A 123 20.45 0.16 16.48
C ALA A 123 19.55 0.32 15.24
N SER A 124 18.26 -0.02 15.32
CA SER A 124 17.33 0.03 14.18
C SER A 124 15.95 0.56 14.57
N TRP A 125 15.16 0.93 13.56
CA TRP A 125 13.75 1.28 13.74
C TRP A 125 12.93 0.08 14.21
N GLU A 126 13.20 -1.11 13.69
CA GLU A 126 12.57 -2.35 14.15
C GLU A 126 12.83 -2.60 15.65
N ALA A 127 14.07 -2.41 16.12
CA ALA A 127 14.39 -2.51 17.54
C ALA A 127 13.67 -1.44 18.38
N THR A 128 13.48 -0.24 17.82
CA THR A 128 12.72 0.85 18.46
C THR A 128 11.25 0.47 18.64
N VAL A 129 10.62 -0.03 17.57
CA VAL A 129 9.22 -0.46 17.60
C VAL A 129 9.04 -1.66 18.53
N ARG A 130 9.93 -2.67 18.47
CA ARG A 130 9.90 -3.82 19.41
C ARG A 130 10.00 -3.38 20.86
N ALA A 131 10.95 -2.52 21.20
CA ALA A 131 11.10 -2.02 22.57
C ALA A 131 9.85 -1.30 23.08
N LEU A 132 9.17 -0.52 22.22
CA LEU A 132 7.90 0.12 22.57
C LEU A 132 6.76 -0.88 22.75
N LEU A 133 6.65 -1.90 21.87
CA LEU A 133 5.64 -2.95 21.97
C LEU A 133 5.84 -3.82 23.23
N ASP A 134 7.08 -4.16 23.55
CA ASP A 134 7.44 -4.93 24.75
C ASP A 134 7.11 -4.14 26.02
N ALA A 135 7.44 -2.84 26.05
CA ALA A 135 7.11 -1.95 27.16
C ALA A 135 5.60 -1.78 27.34
N ALA A 136 4.84 -1.66 26.25
CA ALA A 136 3.39 -1.61 26.28
C ALA A 136 2.78 -2.92 26.83
N SER A 137 3.27 -4.07 26.36
CA SER A 137 2.81 -5.40 26.80
C SER A 137 3.10 -5.64 28.29
N ALA A 138 4.25 -5.18 28.80
CA ALA A 138 4.58 -5.28 30.21
C ALA A 138 3.72 -4.38 31.13
N SER A 139 3.12 -3.33 30.56
CA SER A 139 2.23 -2.41 31.27
C SER A 139 0.76 -2.86 31.26
N GLU A 140 0.41 -3.84 30.43
CA GLU A 140 -0.95 -4.39 30.37
C GLU A 140 -1.21 -5.27 31.61
N PRO A 141 -2.21 -4.95 32.45
CA PRO A 141 -2.55 -5.81 33.58
C PRO A 141 -2.97 -7.19 33.05
N PRO A 142 -2.61 -8.30 33.75
CA PRO A 142 -3.01 -9.62 33.31
C PRO A 142 -4.53 -9.68 33.12
N PRO A 143 -5.03 -10.37 32.08
CA PRO A 143 -6.46 -10.53 31.89
C PRO A 143 -7.06 -11.09 33.19
N PRO A 144 -8.23 -10.60 33.62
CA PRO A 144 -8.84 -11.07 34.86
C PRO A 144 -9.01 -12.59 34.80
N ASP A 145 -8.60 -13.27 35.86
CA ASP A 145 -8.76 -14.72 35.98
C ASP A 145 -10.20 -15.10 35.63
N PRO A 146 -10.42 -16.07 34.72
CA PRO A 146 -11.76 -16.54 34.44
C PRO A 146 -12.35 -17.09 35.74
N ALA A 147 -13.25 -16.33 36.35
CA ALA A 147 -13.93 -16.65 37.62
C ALA A 147 -14.71 -17.99 37.60
N TRP A 148 -14.74 -18.69 36.46
CA TRP A 148 -15.38 -20.00 36.28
C TRP A 148 -14.41 -21.19 36.38
N ALA A 149 -13.08 -20.97 36.47
CA ALA A 149 -12.10 -22.03 36.70
C ALA A 149 -12.06 -22.45 38.19
N GLY A 150 -13.24 -22.76 38.74
CA GLY A 150 -13.39 -23.32 40.08
C GLY A 150 -12.78 -24.71 40.17
N ALA A 151 -12.08 -24.97 41.27
CA ALA A 151 -11.40 -26.21 41.60
C ALA A 151 -12.24 -27.46 41.25
N VAL A 152 -11.65 -28.36 40.46
CA VAL A 152 -12.18 -29.70 40.21
C VAL A 152 -12.18 -30.45 41.55
N LEU A 153 -13.33 -30.52 42.20
CA LEU A 153 -13.53 -31.39 43.37
C LEU A 153 -13.53 -32.85 42.91
N PRO A 154 -12.88 -33.77 43.65
CA PRO A 154 -12.82 -35.18 43.27
C PRO A 154 -14.21 -35.82 43.38
N ARG A 155 -14.63 -36.53 42.33
CA ARG A 155 -15.88 -37.31 42.32
C ARG A 155 -15.81 -38.40 43.40
N ALA A 156 -16.71 -38.34 44.37
CA ALA A 156 -16.92 -39.41 45.34
C ALA A 156 -17.42 -40.67 44.61
N ALA A 157 -16.69 -41.78 44.77
CA ALA A 157 -17.06 -43.07 44.23
C ALA A 157 -18.36 -43.58 44.90
N GLU A 158 -19.34 -43.95 44.07
CA GLU A 158 -20.58 -44.58 44.50
C GLU A 158 -20.27 -45.91 45.21
N ARG A 159 -20.67 -46.00 46.47
CA ARG A 159 -20.73 -47.28 47.20
C ARG A 159 -21.94 -48.06 46.68
N SER A 160 -21.68 -49.18 46.01
CA SER A 160 -22.63 -50.29 45.90
C SER A 160 -23.07 -50.75 47.29
N ALA A 161 -24.36 -51.04 47.43
CA ALA A 161 -24.92 -51.82 48.52
C ALA A 161 -26.03 -52.73 47.94
N PRO A 162 -26.32 -53.85 48.63
CA PRO A 162 -26.52 -55.18 48.03
C PRO A 162 -27.94 -55.51 47.59
#